data_AF-A0A9P1JUL5-F1
#
_entry.id   AF-A0A9P1JUL5-F1
#
_cell.length_a   1.000
_cell.length_b   1.000
_cell.length_c   1.000
_cell.angle_alpha   90.00
_cell.angle_beta   90.00
_cell.angle_gamma   90.00
#
_symmetry.space_group_name_H-M   'P 1'
#
loop_
_entity.id
_entity.type
_entity.pdbx_description
1 polymer ?
#
loop_
_entity_poly.entity_id
_entity_poly.type
_entity_poly.pdbx_seq_one_letter_code
_entity_poly.pdbx_strand_id
1 'polypeptide(L)'
;MPSPKTFSTANATGERYTLDPAKPGHVLVYRFADKAKATDWRSRRRNTVGGGFVKPSDSVLNDWALKQSSYGSQSENTNDNPFLSVATDYEALYGRAEGWVKKILDTAPDLGVFSVPYDKLYRPSPTKSLSKEETEWLYYDGDAELVSYLKTWAANPYKN
;
A
#
# COMPACT_ATOMS: atom_id res chain seq x y z
N MET A 1 -19.48 2.15 17.14
CA MET A 1 -18.73 2.49 15.92
C MET A 1 -18.16 1.21 15.34
N PRO A 2 -18.16 1.00 14.02
CA PRO A 2 -17.52 -0.18 13.43
C PRO A 2 -16.01 -0.15 13.74
N SER A 3 -15.44 -1.32 14.01
CA SER A 3 -13.99 -1.45 14.27
C SER A 3 -13.17 -0.99 13.06
N PRO A 4 -11.98 -0.41 13.27
CA PRO A 4 -11.05 -0.09 12.18
C PRO A 4 -10.83 -1.30 11.27
N LYS A 5 -10.94 -1.11 9.95
CA LYS A 5 -10.58 -2.13 8.96
C LYS A 5 -9.10 -2.03 8.62
N THR A 6 -8.27 -2.11 9.67
CA THR A 6 -6.83 -2.23 9.52
C THR A 6 -6.44 -3.65 9.13
N PHE A 7 -5.19 -3.88 8.73
CA PHE A 7 -4.73 -5.23 8.46
C PHE A 7 -4.88 -6.11 9.71
N SER A 8 -5.37 -7.31 9.48
CA SER A 8 -5.32 -8.44 10.41
C SER A 8 -5.48 -9.71 9.59
N THR A 9 -5.06 -10.86 10.12
CA THR A 9 -5.26 -12.15 9.43
C THR A 9 -6.74 -12.42 9.17
N ALA A 10 -7.63 -11.99 10.07
CA ALA A 10 -9.07 -12.09 9.90
C ALA A 10 -9.58 -11.19 8.75
N ASN A 11 -9.10 -9.95 8.66
CA ASN A 11 -9.51 -9.02 7.61
C ASN A 11 -8.90 -9.36 6.23
N ALA A 12 -7.78 -10.07 6.19
CA ALA A 12 -7.11 -10.58 4.99
C ALA A 12 -7.54 -12.00 4.61
N THR A 13 -8.66 -12.51 5.15
CA THR A 13 -9.14 -13.86 4.86
C THR A 13 -9.35 -14.06 3.36
N GLY A 14 -8.68 -15.07 2.81
CA GLY A 14 -8.71 -15.41 1.38
C GLY A 14 -7.71 -14.66 0.51
N GLU A 15 -6.86 -13.82 1.09
CA GLU A 15 -5.73 -13.18 0.39
C GLU A 15 -4.41 -13.90 0.68
N ARG A 16 -3.47 -13.74 -0.24
CA ARG A 16 -2.07 -14.13 -0.01
C ARG A 16 -1.35 -13.03 0.74
N TYR A 17 -0.60 -13.42 1.76
CA TYR A 17 0.24 -12.53 2.56
C TYR A 17 1.35 -13.33 3.23
N THR A 18 2.41 -12.64 3.62
CA THR A 18 3.50 -13.22 4.44
C THR A 18 3.68 -12.37 5.69
N LEU A 19 3.67 -13.00 6.86
CA LEU A 19 3.98 -12.32 8.12
C LEU A 19 5.49 -12.23 8.32
N ASP A 20 5.97 -11.17 8.95
CA ASP A 20 7.39 -11.07 9.30
C ASP A 20 7.71 -11.96 10.52
N PRO A 21 8.46 -13.06 10.37
CA PRO A 21 8.73 -13.96 11.49
C PRO A 21 9.57 -13.31 12.60
N ALA A 22 10.29 -12.23 12.29
CA ALA A 22 11.12 -11.51 13.25
C ALA A 22 10.35 -10.39 13.98
N LYS A 23 9.15 -10.02 13.51
CA LYS A 23 8.38 -8.88 14.03
C LYS A 23 6.91 -9.25 14.17
N PRO A 24 6.48 -9.74 15.35
CA PRO A 24 5.06 -9.98 15.62
C PRO A 24 4.21 -8.75 15.34
N GLY A 25 3.07 -8.93 14.68
CA GLY A 25 2.18 -7.82 14.29
C GLY A 25 2.64 -7.03 13.06
N HIS A 26 3.59 -7.57 12.29
CA HIS A 26 3.99 -7.02 10.99
C HIS A 26 3.68 -7.99 9.85
N VAL A 27 3.30 -7.41 8.70
CA VAL A 27 3.11 -8.11 7.42
C VAL A 27 4.11 -7.57 6.42
N LEU A 28 4.59 -8.46 5.53
CA LEU A 28 5.38 -8.04 4.38
C LEU A 28 4.46 -7.43 3.33
N VAL A 29 4.82 -6.23 2.88
CA VAL A 29 4.17 -5.54 1.78
C VAL A 29 5.16 -5.15 0.71
N TYR A 30 4.65 -4.96 -0.50
CA TYR A 30 5.40 -4.82 -1.72
C TYR A 30 4.93 -3.61 -2.51
N ARG A 31 5.86 -2.89 -3.13
CA ARG A 31 5.57 -1.78 -4.04
C ARG A 31 6.64 -1.68 -5.12
N PHE A 32 6.21 -1.50 -6.36
CA PHE A 32 7.07 -1.27 -7.52
C PHE A 32 7.27 0.22 -7.75
N ALA A 33 8.51 0.68 -7.87
CA ALA A 33 8.85 2.06 -8.16
C ALA A 33 10.35 2.22 -8.46
N ASP A 34 10.80 3.45 -8.71
CA ASP A 34 12.23 3.76 -8.86
C ASP A 34 12.84 4.18 -7.52
N LYS A 35 13.77 3.39 -6.98
CA LYS A 35 14.38 3.69 -5.67
C LYS A 35 15.20 4.99 -5.68
N ALA A 36 15.63 5.47 -6.85
CA ALA A 36 16.32 6.74 -6.98
C ALA A 36 15.36 7.94 -6.94
N LYS A 37 14.05 7.73 -7.07
CA LYS A 37 13.02 8.77 -7.04
C LYS A 37 12.24 8.72 -5.73
N ALA A 38 12.65 9.55 -4.77
CA ALA A 38 12.00 9.63 -3.46
C ALA A 38 10.48 9.87 -3.54
N THR A 39 10.01 10.60 -4.55
CA THR A 39 8.58 10.89 -4.76
C THR A 39 7.72 9.66 -4.99
N ASP A 40 8.28 8.56 -5.52
CA ASP A 40 7.52 7.35 -5.86
C ASP A 40 7.14 6.53 -4.62
N TRP A 41 7.82 6.79 -3.50
CA TRP A 41 7.69 6.11 -2.22
C TRP A 41 6.93 6.94 -1.18
N ARG A 42 6.29 8.03 -1.62
CA ARG A 42 5.56 8.99 -0.78
C ARG A 42 4.15 9.17 -1.31
N SER A 43 3.19 9.27 -0.40
CA SER A 43 1.82 9.65 -0.73
C SER A 43 1.78 11.02 -1.42
N ARG A 44 0.72 11.28 -2.18
CA ARG A 44 0.52 12.58 -2.84
C ARG A 44 0.53 13.73 -1.84
N ARG A 45 -0.09 13.54 -0.67
CA ARG A 45 -0.08 14.52 0.41
C ARG A 45 1.31 14.77 0.94
N ARG A 46 2.09 13.73 1.27
CA ARG A 46 3.46 13.91 1.75
C ARG A 46 4.33 14.63 0.72
N ASN A 47 4.19 14.31 -0.56
CA ASN A 47 4.89 15.04 -1.62
C ASN A 47 4.48 16.51 -1.74
N THR A 48 3.23 16.84 -1.40
CA THR A 48 2.70 18.21 -1.53
C THR A 48 3.02 19.09 -0.32
N VAL A 49 2.84 18.57 0.90
CA VAL A 49 2.92 19.36 2.14
C VAL A 49 3.94 18.85 3.15
N GLY A 50 4.70 17.81 2.83
CA GLY A 50 5.60 17.13 3.76
C GLY A 50 4.90 16.11 4.66
N GLY A 51 5.67 15.48 5.55
CA GLY A 51 5.17 14.55 6.57
C GLY A 51 4.91 15.22 7.92
N GLY A 52 4.46 14.43 8.91
CA GLY A 52 4.31 14.90 10.29
C GLY A 52 3.07 15.75 10.53
N PHE A 53 2.08 15.68 9.65
CA PHE A 53 0.78 16.29 9.89
C PHE A 53 -0.01 15.50 10.94
N VAL A 54 -0.87 16.20 11.69
CA VAL A 54 -1.69 15.61 12.77
C VAL A 54 -2.45 14.39 12.23
N LYS A 55 -2.19 13.23 12.82
CA LYS A 55 -2.86 11.99 12.44
C LYS A 55 -4.36 12.10 12.74
N PRO A 56 -5.25 11.96 11.74
CA PRO A 56 -6.68 11.83 11.99
C PRO A 56 -6.99 10.59 12.82
N SER A 57 -8.17 10.54 13.45
CA SER A 57 -8.58 9.32 14.15
C SER A 57 -8.65 8.13 13.19
N ASP A 58 -8.48 6.92 13.70
CA ASP A 58 -8.52 5.72 12.84
C ASP A 58 -9.87 5.56 12.14
N SER A 59 -10.98 6.02 12.74
CA SER A 59 -12.29 6.05 12.06
C SER A 59 -12.26 6.92 10.79
N VAL A 60 -11.68 8.11 10.88
CA VAL A 60 -11.57 9.02 9.74
C VAL A 60 -10.65 8.44 8.66
N LEU A 61 -9.53 7.84 9.06
CA LEU A 61 -8.63 7.17 8.12
C LEU A 61 -9.30 5.99 7.42
N ASN A 62 -10.12 5.20 8.12
CA ASN A 62 -10.91 4.14 7.51
C ASN A 62 -11.93 4.70 6.51
N ASP A 63 -12.65 5.76 6.86
CA ASP A 63 -13.61 6.39 5.96
C ASP A 63 -12.93 6.93 4.69
N TRP A 64 -11.70 7.43 4.80
CA TRP A 64 -10.90 7.85 3.65
C TRP A 64 -10.41 6.67 2.83
N ALA A 65 -9.89 5.62 3.47
CA ALA A 65 -9.43 4.40 2.81
C ALA A 65 -10.55 3.72 2.03
N LEU A 66 -11.77 3.67 2.57
CA LEU A 66 -12.94 3.10 1.90
C LEU A 66 -13.40 3.88 0.67
N LYS A 67 -12.99 5.15 0.52
CA LYS A 67 -13.23 5.93 -0.70
C LYS A 67 -12.21 5.63 -1.79
N GLN A 68 -11.07 5.07 -1.44
CA GLN A 68 -10.08 4.61 -2.41
C GLN A 68 -10.50 3.26 -2.97
N SER A 69 -10.79 3.24 -4.28
CA SER A 69 -11.42 2.07 -4.91
C SER A 69 -10.44 0.99 -5.34
N SER A 70 -9.22 1.37 -5.70
CA SER A 70 -8.16 0.50 -6.22
C SER A 70 -6.85 1.29 -6.39
N TYR A 71 -5.79 0.58 -6.76
CA TYR A 71 -4.61 1.18 -7.40
C TYR A 71 -5.05 2.17 -8.49
N GLY A 72 -4.35 3.30 -8.57
CA GLY A 72 -4.48 4.45 -9.47
C GLY A 72 -5.88 4.99 -9.67
N SER A 73 -6.79 4.68 -8.74
CA SER A 73 -8.08 5.35 -8.68
C SER A 73 -7.90 6.87 -8.62
N GLN A 74 -8.93 7.63 -9.05
CA GLN A 74 -8.88 9.09 -9.00
C GLN A 74 -8.57 9.60 -7.58
N SER A 75 -9.11 8.92 -6.56
CA SER A 75 -8.80 9.13 -5.14
C SER A 75 -7.34 8.92 -4.77
N GLU A 76 -6.62 8.02 -5.44
CA GLU A 76 -5.19 7.85 -5.16
C GLU A 76 -4.39 9.11 -5.54
N ASN A 77 -4.84 9.79 -6.60
CA ASN A 77 -4.13 10.90 -7.24
C ASN A 77 -4.52 12.28 -6.69
N THR A 78 -5.35 12.37 -5.65
CA THR A 78 -5.66 13.67 -5.04
C THR A 78 -4.49 14.15 -4.17
N ASN A 79 -4.20 15.45 -4.21
CA ASN A 79 -3.06 16.03 -3.48
C ASN A 79 -3.19 15.92 -1.95
N ASP A 80 -4.39 15.65 -1.44
CA ASP A 80 -4.68 15.46 -0.03
C ASP A 80 -4.68 13.99 0.39
N ASN A 81 -4.48 13.04 -0.53
CA ASN A 81 -4.45 11.62 -0.19
C ASN A 81 -3.20 11.29 0.64
N PRO A 82 -3.37 10.83 1.90
CA PRO A 82 -2.25 10.44 2.76
C PRO A 82 -1.82 8.98 2.56
N PHE A 83 -2.46 8.24 1.65
CA PHE A 83 -2.19 6.81 1.47
C PHE A 83 -1.23 6.51 0.33
N LEU A 84 -0.53 5.39 0.48
CA LEU A 84 0.21 4.69 -0.56
C LEU A 84 -0.39 3.31 -0.75
N SER A 85 -0.72 2.94 -1.98
CA SER A 85 -1.12 1.56 -2.27
C SER A 85 0.10 0.62 -2.23
N VAL A 86 -0.06 -0.49 -1.53
CA VAL A 86 0.93 -1.58 -1.39
C VAL A 86 0.21 -2.92 -1.49
N ALA A 87 0.91 -3.96 -1.96
CA ALA A 87 0.35 -5.31 -2.07
C ALA A 87 0.92 -6.20 -0.97
N THR A 88 0.16 -7.15 -0.44
CA THR A 88 0.71 -8.21 0.43
C THR A 88 1.27 -9.40 -0.34
N ASP A 89 1.05 -9.44 -1.66
CA ASP A 89 1.59 -10.41 -2.59
C ASP A 89 1.82 -9.77 -3.97
N TYR A 90 3.09 -9.57 -4.34
CA TYR A 90 3.43 -8.87 -5.59
C TYR A 90 3.12 -9.71 -6.84
N GLU A 91 3.08 -11.04 -6.72
CA GLU A 91 2.75 -11.95 -7.83
C GLU A 91 1.25 -11.91 -8.14
N ALA A 92 0.40 -11.90 -7.11
CA ALA A 92 -1.04 -11.70 -7.24
C ALA A 92 -1.35 -10.34 -7.85
N LEU A 93 -0.69 -9.27 -7.37
CA LEU A 93 -0.78 -7.95 -7.99
C LEU A 93 -0.43 -8.03 -9.48
N TYR A 94 0.71 -8.58 -9.86
CA TYR A 94 1.12 -8.67 -11.25
C TYR A 94 0.16 -9.50 -12.13
N GLY A 95 -0.33 -10.62 -11.61
CA GLY A 95 -1.23 -11.52 -12.33
C GLY A 95 -2.66 -11.00 -12.48
N ARG A 96 -3.07 -10.02 -11.67
CA ARG A 96 -4.44 -9.46 -11.64
C ARG A 96 -4.52 -8.00 -12.05
N ALA A 97 -3.39 -7.30 -12.10
CA ALA A 97 -3.27 -5.88 -12.43
C ALA A 97 -4.04 -5.48 -13.69
N GLU A 98 -4.84 -4.43 -13.57
CA GLU A 98 -5.44 -3.75 -14.72
C GLU A 98 -4.36 -3.12 -15.63
N GLY A 99 -4.67 -2.95 -16.92
CA GLY A 99 -3.68 -2.66 -17.95
C GLY A 99 -2.77 -1.45 -17.69
N TRP A 100 -3.23 -0.41 -17.00
CA TRP A 100 -2.37 0.73 -16.66
C TRP A 100 -1.50 0.47 -15.40
N VAL A 101 -2.00 -0.28 -14.40
CA VAL A 101 -1.18 -0.79 -13.28
C VAL A 101 -0.08 -1.66 -13.85
N LYS A 102 -0.45 -2.59 -14.75
CA LYS A 102 0.45 -3.50 -15.43
C LYS A 102 1.61 -2.77 -16.11
N LYS A 103 1.36 -1.63 -16.76
CA LYS A 103 2.41 -0.78 -17.35
C LYS A 103 3.40 -0.25 -16.31
N ILE A 104 2.93 0.14 -15.12
CA ILE A 104 3.82 0.55 -14.01
C ILE A 104 4.66 -0.65 -13.58
N LEU A 105 4.03 -1.81 -13.37
CA LEU A 105 4.71 -3.03 -12.96
C LEU A 105 5.75 -3.50 -13.98
N ASP A 106 5.52 -3.27 -15.28
CA ASP A 106 6.45 -3.69 -16.34
C ASP A 106 7.63 -2.71 -16.52
N THR A 107 7.55 -1.49 -15.98
CA THR A 107 8.53 -0.41 -16.24
C THR A 107 9.36 -0.01 -15.02
N ALA A 108 8.78 -0.10 -13.82
CA ALA A 108 9.45 0.22 -12.57
C ALA A 108 10.75 -0.58 -12.42
N PRO A 109 11.89 0.05 -12.09
CA PRO A 109 13.16 -0.68 -12.00
C PRO A 109 13.29 -1.53 -10.73
N ASP A 110 12.66 -1.13 -9.62
CA ASP A 110 12.85 -1.76 -8.32
C ASP A 110 11.53 -2.26 -7.73
N LEU A 111 11.66 -3.31 -6.92
CA LEU A 111 10.64 -3.83 -6.02
C LEU A 111 11.09 -3.55 -4.59
N GLY A 112 10.32 -2.75 -3.85
CA GLY A 112 10.51 -2.55 -2.43
C GLY A 112 9.80 -3.63 -1.62
N VAL A 113 10.50 -4.23 -0.67
CA VAL A 113 9.95 -5.17 0.31
C VAL A 113 9.98 -4.50 1.69
N PHE A 114 8.82 -4.38 2.33
CA PHE A 114 8.66 -3.64 3.58
C PHE A 114 8.01 -4.52 4.65
N SER A 115 8.43 -4.37 5.90
CA SER A 115 7.81 -5.03 7.06
C SER A 115 7.01 -4.01 7.85
N VAL A 116 5.70 -3.96 7.59
CA VAL A 116 4.82 -2.88 8.05
C VAL A 116 3.92 -3.35 9.19
N PRO A 117 3.78 -2.55 10.28
CA PRO A 117 2.83 -2.82 11.35
C PRO A 117 1.39 -2.88 10.86
N TYR A 118 0.59 -3.78 11.41
CA TYR A 118 -0.81 -3.98 11.02
C TYR A 118 -1.67 -2.71 11.13
N ASP A 119 -1.42 -1.88 12.13
CA ASP A 119 -2.17 -0.64 12.41
C ASP A 119 -1.84 0.52 11.45
N LYS A 120 -0.88 0.33 10.53
CA LYS A 120 -0.53 1.29 9.48
C LYS A 120 -1.17 0.97 8.13
N LEU A 121 -1.83 -0.18 8.00
CA LEU A 121 -2.43 -0.66 6.77
C LEU A 121 -3.95 -0.63 6.88
N TYR A 122 -4.60 0.04 5.93
CA TYR A 122 -6.04 0.22 5.88
C TYR A 122 -6.63 -0.46 4.64
N ARG A 123 -7.85 -0.96 4.78
CA ARG A 123 -8.56 -1.65 3.71
C ARG A 123 -9.11 -0.64 2.69
N PRO A 124 -8.79 -0.77 1.38
CA PRO A 124 -9.49 -0.02 0.33
C PRO A 124 -10.96 -0.46 0.22
N SER A 125 -11.75 0.21 -0.63
CA SER A 125 -13.18 -0.08 -0.79
C SER A 125 -13.47 -1.58 -0.98
N PRO A 126 -14.28 -2.22 -0.13
CA PRO A 126 -14.60 -3.64 -0.23
C PRO A 126 -15.53 -3.98 -1.39
N THR A 127 -16.12 -2.99 -2.05
CA THR A 127 -17.03 -3.20 -3.18
C THR A 127 -16.31 -3.45 -4.50
N LYS A 128 -14.98 -3.26 -4.54
CA LYS A 128 -14.12 -3.60 -5.68
C LYS A 128 -13.40 -4.91 -5.39
N SER A 129 -13.88 -6.01 -5.99
CA SER A 129 -13.25 -7.33 -5.87
C SER A 129 -11.78 -7.33 -6.30
N LEU A 130 -11.45 -6.49 -7.29
CA LEU A 130 -10.11 -6.36 -7.85
C LEU A 130 -9.04 -6.06 -6.79
N SER A 131 -9.25 -5.09 -5.89
CA SER A 131 -8.26 -4.78 -4.83
C SER A 131 -7.95 -5.98 -3.95
N LYS A 132 -8.94 -6.86 -3.71
CA LYS A 132 -8.72 -8.10 -2.96
C LYS A 132 -7.92 -9.12 -3.77
N GLU A 133 -8.21 -9.24 -5.07
CA GLU A 133 -7.46 -10.13 -5.99
C GLU A 133 -6.01 -9.68 -6.17
N GLU A 134 -5.77 -8.37 -6.19
CA GLU A 134 -4.45 -7.71 -6.23
C GLU A 134 -3.76 -7.66 -4.86
N THR A 135 -4.43 -8.10 -3.80
CA THR A 135 -3.97 -8.04 -2.40
C THR A 135 -3.60 -6.64 -1.92
N GLU A 136 -4.31 -5.62 -2.41
CA GLU A 136 -4.07 -4.22 -2.12
C GLU A 136 -4.45 -3.84 -0.68
N TRP A 137 -3.53 -3.10 -0.06
CA TRP A 137 -3.70 -2.40 1.21
C TRP A 137 -3.18 -0.97 1.09
N LEU A 138 -3.71 -0.08 1.93
CA LEU A 138 -3.36 1.33 1.94
C LEU A 138 -2.48 1.65 3.13
N TYR A 139 -1.22 1.96 2.89
CA TYR A 139 -0.30 2.42 3.91
C TYR A 139 -0.53 3.90 4.22
N TYR A 140 -0.78 4.24 5.49
CA TYR A 140 -0.88 5.64 5.91
C TYR A 140 0.52 6.26 6.06
N ASP A 141 0.84 7.18 5.15
CA ASP A 141 2.15 7.80 4.99
C ASP A 141 2.25 9.17 5.69
N GLY A 142 1.38 9.45 6.67
CA GLY A 142 1.40 10.73 7.39
C GLY A 142 2.41 10.81 8.53
N ASP A 143 2.62 9.69 9.25
CA ASP A 143 3.51 9.65 10.40
C ASP A 143 4.97 9.41 9.95
N ALA A 144 5.21 8.23 9.38
CA ALA A 144 6.50 7.78 8.89
C ALA A 144 6.42 7.54 7.38
N GLU A 145 7.55 7.62 6.70
CA GLU A 145 7.63 7.24 5.28
C GLU A 145 7.64 5.72 5.17
N LEU A 146 7.02 5.17 4.12
CA LEU A 146 7.02 3.72 3.87
C LEU A 146 8.45 3.13 3.91
N VAL A 147 9.42 3.88 3.39
CA VAL A 147 10.84 3.48 3.36
C VAL A 147 11.46 3.28 4.75
N SER A 148 10.88 3.81 5.83
CA SER A 148 11.34 3.52 7.20
C SER A 148 11.11 2.06 7.60
N TYR A 149 10.23 1.35 6.88
CA TYR A 149 9.91 -0.06 7.08
C TYR A 149 10.61 -0.98 6.07
N LEU A 150 11.54 -0.45 5.27
CA LEU A 150 12.25 -1.21 4.24
C LEU A 150 13.01 -2.39 4.86
N LYS A 151 12.76 -3.59 4.32
CA LYS A 151 13.59 -4.77 4.56
C LYS A 151 14.70 -4.88 3.51
N THR A 152 14.32 -4.78 2.24
CA THR A 152 15.27 -4.90 1.14
C THR A 152 14.73 -4.27 -0.14
N TRP A 153 15.65 -3.84 -0.98
CA TRP A 153 15.38 -3.55 -2.38
C TRP A 153 15.69 -4.80 -3.21
N ALA A 154 14.79 -5.14 -4.13
CA ALA A 154 15.03 -6.15 -5.15
C ALA A 154 14.92 -5.51 -6.54
N ALA A 155 15.58 -6.11 -7.53
CA ALA A 155 15.28 -5.79 -8.92
C ALA A 155 13.83 -6.20 -9.22
N ASN A 156 13.15 -5.43 -10.08
CA ASN A 156 11.82 -5.82 -10.52
C ASN A 156 11.89 -7.17 -11.30
N PRO A 157 11.25 -8.25 -10.81
CA PRO A 157 11.30 -9.56 -11.45
C PRO A 157 10.56 -9.63 -12.80
N TYR A 158 9.79 -8.61 -13.14
CA TYR A 158 8.99 -8.53 -14.37
C TYR A 158 9.55 -7.56 -15.40
N LYS A 159 10.63 -6.85 -15.04
CA LYS A 159 11.34 -5.97 -15.95
C LYS A 159 12.38 -6.78 -16.71
N ASN A 160 12.16 -6.92 -18.02
CA ASN A 160 13.13 -7.48 -18.96
C ASN A 160 14.13 -6.41 -19.42
#